data_AF-A0A6L3IJ48-F1
#
_entry.id   AF-A0A6L3IJ48-F1
#
_cell.length_a   1.000
_cell.length_b   1.000
_cell.length_c   1.000
_cell.angle_alpha   90.00
_cell.angle_beta   90.00
_cell.angle_gamma   90.00
#
_symmetry.space_group_name_H-M   'P 1'
#
loop_
_entity.id
_entity.type
_entity.pdbx_description
1 polymer ?
#
loop_
_entity_poly.entity_id
_entity_poly.type
_entity_poly.pdbx_seq_one_letter_code
_entity_poly.pdbx_strand_id
1 'polypeptide(L)' 'MNEIFRIFIILTFLISCASNSKIENRNYTEKIDNLNINFTVRGKGPIMLIGHPSSGKIGYEMSLKPLEEKFTMVY' A
#
# COMPACT_ATOMS: atom_id res chain seq x y z
N MET A 1 -40.85 -1.89 -0.32
CA MET A 1 -39.56 -2.58 -0.07
C MET A 1 -39.55 -3.01 1.38
N ASN A 2 -39.48 -4.31 1.65
CA ASN A 2 -39.49 -4.82 3.02
C ASN A 2 -38.25 -4.31 3.79
N GLU A 3 -38.41 -3.92 5.05
CA GLU A 3 -37.31 -3.42 5.90
C GLU A 3 -36.10 -4.37 5.95
N ILE A 4 -36.37 -5.67 5.91
CA ILE A 4 -35.35 -6.73 5.83
C ILE A 4 -34.47 -6.57 4.58
N PHE A 5 -35.05 -6.21 3.44
CA PHE A 5 -34.33 -6.03 2.18
C PHE A 5 -33.42 -4.80 2.22
N ARG A 6 -33.85 -3.72 2.91
CA ARG A 6 -33.02 -2.53 3.13
C ARG A 6 -31.82 -2.82 4.03
N ILE A 7 -32.03 -3.57 5.11
CA ILE A 7 -30.94 -3.98 6.02
C ILE A 7 -29.91 -4.83 5.27
N PHE A 8 -30.37 -5.75 4.41
CA PHE A 8 -29.48 -6.60 3.63
C PHE A 8 -28.60 -5.81 2.66
N ILE A 9 -29.16 -4.78 2.01
CA ILE A 9 -28.42 -3.86 1.12
C ILE A 9 -27.38 -3.04 1.89
N ILE A 10 -27.72 -2.53 3.08
CA ILE A 10 -26.79 -1.74 3.90
C ILE A 10 -25.63 -2.62 4.38
N LEU A 11 -25.92 -3.86 4.78
CA LEU A 11 -24.91 -4.79 5.25
C LEU A 11 -23.91 -5.17 4.17
N THR A 12 -24.37 -5.42 2.93
CA THR A 12 -23.47 -5.73 1.82
C THR A 12 -22.59 -4.53 1.45
N PHE A 13 -23.11 -3.30 1.53
CA PHE A 13 -22.35 -2.09 1.27
C PHE A 13 -21.23 -1.85 2.29
N LEU A 14 -21.48 -2.13 3.57
CA LEU A 14 -20.48 -1.99 4.63
C LEU A 14 -19.31 -2.99 4.50
N ILE A 15 -19.59 -4.21 4.02
CA ILE A 15 -18.56 -5.24 3.82
C ILE A 15 -17.62 -4.87 2.66
N SER A 16 -18.13 -4.21 1.62
CA SER A 16 -17.30 -3.77 0.48
C SER A 16 -16.28 -2.70 0.84
N CYS A 17 -16.52 -1.85 1.84
CA CYS A 17 -15.52 -0.88 2.30
C CYS A 17 -14.37 -1.52 3.11
N ALA A 18 -14.55 -2.75 3.61
CA ALA A 18 -13.53 -3.45 4.39
C ALA A 18 -12.50 -4.21 3.54
N SER A 19 -12.57 -4.12 2.21
CA SER A 19 -11.54 -4.68 1.33
C SER A 19 -10.23 -3.90 1.48
N ASN A 20 -9.46 -4.26 2.50
CA ASN A 20 -8.08 -3.83 2.63
C ASN A 20 -7.32 -4.40 1.44
N SER A 21 -7.04 -3.56 0.44
CA SER A 21 -5.96 -3.76 -0.52
C SER A 21 -4.66 -3.88 0.29
N LYS A 22 -4.36 -5.11 0.70
CA LYS A 22 -3.14 -5.39 1.44
C LYS A 22 -2.03 -5.54 0.42
N ILE A 23 -1.33 -4.44 0.15
CA ILE A 23 -0.07 -4.50 -0.59
C ILE A 23 0.89 -5.35 0.26
N GLU A 24 1.47 -6.38 -0.35
CA GLU A 24 2.35 -7.31 0.36
C GLU A 24 3.72 -6.69 0.56
N ASN A 25 4.35 -6.98 1.70
CA ASN A 25 5.70 -6.54 1.98
C ASN A 25 6.71 -7.35 1.15
N ARG A 26 7.04 -6.87 -0.04
CA ARG A 26 7.96 -7.50 -0.97
C ARG A 26 8.56 -6.49 -1.94
N ASN A 27 9.50 -6.97 -2.76
CA ASN A 27 10.05 -6.20 -3.86
C ASN A 27 9.19 -6.43 -5.11
N TYR A 28 9.02 -5.38 -5.89
CA TYR A 28 8.25 -5.39 -7.12
C TYR A 28 9.06 -4.80 -8.27
N THR A 29 8.73 -5.26 -9.47
CA THR A 29 9.16 -4.65 -10.72
C THR A 29 7.91 -4.46 -11.55
N GLU A 30 7.58 -3.21 -11.88
CA GLU A 30 6.45 -2.87 -12.73
C GLU A 30 6.93 -2.15 -13.99
N LYS A 31 6.29 -2.46 -15.11
CA LYS A 31 6.57 -1.81 -16.38
C LYS A 31 5.58 -0.68 -16.58
N ILE A 32 6.06 0.55 -16.51
CA ILE A 32 5.28 1.76 -16.81
C ILE A 32 5.85 2.32 -18.10
N ASP A 33 5.03 2.29 -19.16
CA ASP A 33 5.46 2.59 -20.54
C ASP A 33 6.67 1.74 -20.96
N ASN A 34 7.82 2.39 -21.19
CA ASN A 34 9.09 1.76 -21.57
C ASN A 34 10.08 1.68 -20.41
N LEU A 35 9.65 1.98 -19.18
CA LEU A 35 10.49 1.98 -17.99
C LEU A 35 10.14 0.80 -17.07
N ASN A 36 11.17 0.10 -16.63
CA ASN A 36 11.04 -0.90 -15.57
C ASN A 36 11.31 -0.23 -14.23
N ILE A 37 10.27 -0.02 -13.45
CA ILE A 37 10.33 0.60 -12.13
C ILE A 37 10.48 -0.50 -11.09
N ASN A 38 11.61 -0.49 -10.39
CA ASN A 38 11.85 -1.38 -9.25
C ASN A 38 11.55 -0.62 -7.96
N PHE A 39 10.71 -1.19 -7.11
CA PHE A 39 10.37 -0.59 -5.83
C PHE A 39 10.17 -1.67 -4.77
N THR A 40 10.27 -1.27 -3.52
CA THR A 40 10.14 -2.13 -2.35
C THR A 40 8.98 -1.63 -1.50
N VAL A 41 8.13 -2.55 -1.07
CA VAL A 41 7.05 -2.27 -0.13
C VAL A 41 7.38 -2.88 1.23
N ARG A 42 7.36 -2.06 2.28
CA ARG A 42 7.57 -2.49 3.67
C ARG A 42 6.63 -1.75 4.62
N GLY A 43 6.47 -2.30 5.83
CA GLY A 43 5.72 -1.66 6.90
C GLY A 43 4.22 -1.96 6.88
N LYS A 44 3.46 -1.11 7.59
CA LYS A 44 2.01 -1.23 7.80
C LYS A 44 1.42 0.16 8.04
N GLY A 45 0.20 0.43 7.58
CA GLY A 45 -0.47 1.71 7.79
C GLY A 45 -0.65 2.51 6.49
N PRO A 46 -0.87 3.83 6.56
CA PRO A 46 -1.04 4.68 5.38
C PRO A 46 0.16 4.60 4.43
N ILE A 47 -0.09 4.70 3.13
CA ILE A 47 0.96 4.59 2.10
C ILE A 47 1.80 5.86 2.06
N MET A 48 3.12 5.72 2.08
CA MET A 48 4.08 6.80 1.88
C MET A 48 4.98 6.47 0.68
N LEU A 49 4.86 7.27 -0.37
CA LEU A 49 5.69 7.17 -1.58
C LEU A 49 6.96 7.98 -1.39
N ILE A 50 8.10 7.36 -1.70
CA ILE A 50 9.40 7.93 -1.44
C ILE A 50 10.29 7.73 -2.67
N GLY A 51 10.97 8.79 -3.09
CA GLY A 51 11.88 8.77 -4.24
C GLY A 51 13.27 9.24 -3.84
N HIS A 52 14.30 8.48 -4.23
CA HIS A 52 15.69 8.85 -3.98
C HIS A 52 16.38 9.29 -5.28
N PRO A 53 16.97 10.50 -5.34
CA PRO A 53 17.57 11.03 -6.57
C PRO A 53 18.87 10.34 -7.01
N SER A 54 19.62 9.68 -6.10
CA SER A 54 20.90 9.02 -6.44
C SER A 54 21.26 7.81 -5.57
N SER A 55 20.96 6.58 -6.02
CA SER A 55 21.50 5.23 -5.65
C SER A 55 22.03 4.86 -4.24
N GLY A 56 21.87 5.69 -3.20
CA GLY A 56 22.29 5.45 -1.81
C GLY A 56 21.37 4.48 -1.07
N LYS A 57 21.01 3.37 -1.72
CA LYS A 57 19.95 2.43 -1.35
C LYS A 57 20.02 2.01 0.12
N ILE A 58 21.22 1.64 0.61
CA ILE A 58 21.39 1.09 1.96
C ILE A 58 21.20 2.16 3.04
N GLY A 59 21.86 3.32 2.90
CA GLY A 59 21.74 4.42 3.87
C GLY A 59 20.31 4.95 3.93
N TYR A 60 19.64 4.94 2.79
CA TYR A 60 18.26 5.36 2.68
C TYR A 60 17.30 4.36 3.33
N GLU A 61 17.43 3.06 3.02
CA GLU A 61 16.65 1.99 3.67
C GLU A 61 16.77 2.05 5.20
N MET A 62 17.96 2.31 5.73
CA MET A 62 18.15 2.49 7.18
C MET A 62 17.39 3.69 7.74
N SER A 63 17.33 4.80 7.00
CA SER A 63 16.58 6.00 7.43
C SER A 63 15.06 5.81 7.40
N LEU A 64 14.56 4.92 6.55
CA LEU A 64 13.13 4.66 6.39
C LEU A 64 12.61 3.60 7.36
N LYS A 65 13.47 2.71 7.86
CA LYS A 65 13.09 1.60 8.74
C LYS A 65 12.23 2.00 9.94
N PRO A 66 12.49 3.12 10.66
CA PRO A 66 11.63 3.54 11.76
C PRO A 66 10.21 3.94 11.32
N LEU A 67 10.05 4.38 10.07
CA LEU A 67 8.74 4.79 9.54
C LEU A 67 7.86 3.59 9.16
N GLU A 68 8.46 2.43 8.89
CA GLU A 68 7.74 1.18 8.58
C GLU A 68 6.81 0.72 9.73
N GLU A 69 7.03 1.19 10.95
CA GLU A 69 6.16 0.91 12.10
C GLU A 69 4.80 1.62 12.01
N LYS A 70 4.73 2.73 11.25
CA LYS A 70 3.56 3.61 11.17
C LYS A 70 2.97 3.72 9.76
N PHE A 71 3.81 3.48 8.75
CA PHE A 71 3.46 3.66 7.35
C PHE A 71 3.80 2.41 6.53
N THR A 72 3.08 2.26 5.42
CA THR A 72 3.44 1.35 4.34
C THR A 72 4.35 2.13 3.38
N MET A 73 5.65 1.89 3.48
CA MET A 73 6.69 2.59 2.74
C MET A 73 6.83 1.99 1.33
N VAL A 74 6.90 2.85 0.31
CA VAL A 74 7.16 2.48 -1.09
C VAL A 74 8.35 3.30 -1.59
N TYR A 75 9.49 2.66 -1.81
CA TYR A 75 10.76 3.31 -2.18
C TYR A 75 11.64 2.44 -3.10
#